data_AF-A0A2U3K985-F1
#
_entry.id   AF-A0A2U3K985-F1
#
_cell.length_a   1.000
_cell.length_b   1.000
_cell.length_c   1.000
_cell.angle_alpha   90.00
_cell.angle_beta   90.00
_cell.angle_gamma   90.00
#
_symmetry.space_group_name_H-M   'P 1'
#
loop_
_entity.id
_entity.type
_entity.pdbx_description
1 polymer ?
#
loop_
_entity_poly.entity_id
_entity_poly.type
_entity_poly.pdbx_seq_one_letter_code
_entity_poly.pdbx_strand_id
1 'polypeptide(L)'
;MGFFSSEYYVKLSTGDAYIVDRINVNVDREPQSRTEEVEGKVVAYIVDQNPSALLVELPGEPVAGGFRSWIPRNDADPLAQAA
;
A
#
# COMPACT_ATOMS: atom_id res chain seq x y z
N MET A 1 14.29 -8.60 -21.05
CA MET A 1 14.62 -9.01 -19.67
C MET A 1 14.00 -7.97 -18.73
N GLY A 2 12.68 -7.82 -18.72
CA GLY A 2 11.78 -8.65 -17.92
C GLY A 2 11.46 -7.89 -16.63
N PHE A 3 10.85 -6.71 -16.77
CA PHE A 3 10.34 -5.94 -15.63
C PHE A 3 8.84 -6.17 -15.60
N PHE A 4 8.30 -6.53 -14.44
CA PHE A 4 6.88 -6.37 -14.16
C PHE A 4 6.64 -4.86 -14.09
N SER A 5 6.41 -4.23 -15.26
CA SER A 5 6.11 -2.80 -15.34
C SER A 5 4.73 -2.45 -14.78
N SER A 6 3.99 -3.45 -14.30
CA SER A 6 2.62 -3.37 -13.84
C SER A 6 2.50 -3.25 -12.32
N GLU A 7 3.56 -3.45 -11.54
CA GLU A 7 3.46 -3.58 -10.07
C GLU A 7 4.43 -2.66 -9.31
N TYR A 8 4.11 -2.40 -8.05
CA TYR A 8 5.00 -1.82 -7.04
C TYR A 8 5.22 -2.77 -5.87
N TYR A 9 6.43 -2.70 -5.31
CA TYR A 9 6.68 -3.18 -3.95
C TYR A 9 6.28 -2.08 -2.97
N VAL A 10 5.20 -2.30 -2.22
CA VAL A 10 4.64 -1.35 -1.27
C VAL A 10 5.04 -1.76 0.13
N LYS A 11 5.67 -0.83 0.87
CA LYS A 11 6.02 -1.01 2.29
C LYS A 11 5.15 -0.10 3.14
N LEU A 12 4.44 -0.69 4.09
CA LEU A 12 3.61 0.06 5.04
C LEU A 12 4.46 0.55 6.22
N SER A 13 4.00 1.59 6.92
CA SER A 13 4.65 2.13 8.13
C SER A 13 4.77 1.08 9.24
N THR A 14 3.89 0.06 9.23
CA THR A 14 3.89 -1.08 10.14
C THR A 14 5.04 -2.06 9.90
N GLY A 15 5.73 -1.96 8.76
CA GLY A 15 6.79 -2.88 8.34
C GLY A 15 6.32 -4.01 7.43
N ASP A 16 5.01 -4.18 7.25
CA ASP A 16 4.45 -5.14 6.29
C ASP A 16 4.69 -4.68 4.85
N ALA A 17 4.80 -5.64 3.92
CA ALA A 17 5.07 -5.34 2.52
C ALA A 17 4.30 -6.25 1.56
N TYR A 18 3.94 -5.68 0.40
CA TYR A 18 3.08 -6.30 -0.60
C TYR A 18 3.60 -6.01 -2.01
N ILE A 19 3.36 -6.94 -2.94
CA ILE A 19 3.35 -6.64 -4.38
C ILE A 19 1.94 -6.22 -4.76
N VAL A 20 1.80 -5.02 -5.34
CA VAL A 20 0.50 -4.43 -5.67
C VAL A 20 0.54 -3.90 -7.11
N ASP A 21 -0.51 -4.15 -7.87
CA ASP A 21 -0.66 -3.56 -9.20
C ASP A 21 -0.67 -2.03 -9.14
N ARG A 22 0.05 -1.40 -10.07
CA ARG A 22 0.21 0.07 -10.19
C ARG A 22 -1.10 0.81 -10.29
N ILE A 23 -2.15 0.18 -10.85
CA ILE A 23 -3.49 0.80 -10.92
C ILE A 23 -4.08 1.11 -9.54
N ASN A 24 -3.63 0.41 -8.51
CA ASN A 24 -4.06 0.59 -7.12
C ASN A 24 -3.09 1.47 -6.31
N VAL A 25 -2.05 2.04 -6.94
CA VAL A 25 -1.02 2.84 -6.27
C VAL A 25 -0.93 4.21 -6.94
N ASN A 26 -0.95 5.26 -6.13
CA ASN A 26 -0.77 6.63 -6.57
C ASN A 26 0.49 7.21 -5.95
N VAL A 27 1.41 7.68 -6.80
CA VAL A 27 2.68 8.31 -6.43
C VAL A 27 2.82 9.63 -7.18
N ASP A 28 3.38 10.65 -6.54
CA ASP A 28 3.59 11.96 -7.18
C ASP A 28 4.68 11.90 -8.27
N ARG A 29 5.60 10.95 -8.15
CA ARG A 29 6.64 10.65 -9.14
C ARG A 29 6.96 9.17 -9.18
N GLU A 30 7.27 8.69 -10.37
CA GLU A 30 7.81 7.34 -10.55
C GLU A 30 9.23 7.24 -9.94
N PRO A 31 9.57 6.11 -9.29
CA PRO A 31 10.94 5.81 -8.93
C PRO A 31 11.79 5.64 -10.20
N GLN A 32 12.96 6.28 -10.24
CA GLN A 32 13.90 6.27 -11.36
C GLN A 32 14.89 5.10 -11.30
N SER A 33 14.97 4.39 -10.16
CA SER A 33 15.81 3.22 -9.99
C SER A 33 15.11 2.12 -9.17
N ARG A 34 15.62 0.88 -9.27
CA ARG A 34 15.04 -0.30 -8.58
C ARG A 34 15.08 -0.22 -7.06
N THR A 35 16.00 0.57 -6.52
CA THR A 35 16.23 0.69 -5.07
C THR A 35 15.72 2.01 -4.52
N GLU A 36 15.12 2.84 -5.36
CA GLU A 36 14.57 4.11 -4.92
C GLU A 36 13.20 3.89 -4.30
N GLU A 37 13.06 4.36 -3.06
CA GLU A 37 11.78 4.43 -2.36
C GLU A 37 11.16 5.81 -2.63
N VAL A 38 9.86 5.82 -2.91
CA VAL A 38 9.05 7.03 -3.06
C VAL A 38 7.82 6.92 -2.17
N GLU A 39 7.38 8.05 -1.62
CA GLU A 39 6.13 8.11 -0.89
C GLU A 39 4.94 8.02 -1.86
N GLY A 40 3.87 7.40 -1.40
CA GLY A 40 2.66 7.21 -2.19
C GLY A 40 1.49 6.71 -1.36
N LYS A 41 0.33 6.60 -2.01
CA LYS A 41 -0.90 6.06 -1.45
C LYS A 41 -1.26 4.77 -2.19
N VAL A 42 -1.83 3.82 -1.48
CA VAL A 42 -2.31 2.56 -2.05
C VAL A 42 -3.78 2.36 -1.67
N VAL A 43 -4.58 1.89 -2.62
CA VAL A 43 -5.97 1.50 -2.36
C VAL A 43 -5.96 0.24 -1.50
N ALA A 44 -6.76 0.24 -0.43
CA ALA A 44 -6.93 -0.91 0.45
C ALA A 44 -8.39 -1.06 0.86
N TYR A 45 -8.79 -2.30 1.18
CA TYR A 45 -10.10 -2.62 1.71
C TYR A 45 -10.06 -2.58 3.24
N ILE A 46 -11.01 -1.89 3.86
CA ILE A 46 -11.20 -1.93 5.32
C ILE A 46 -12.00 -3.19 5.64
N VAL A 47 -11.41 -4.09 6.43
CA VAL A 47 -12.02 -5.37 6.83
C VAL A 47 -12.61 -5.29 8.23
N ASP A 48 -11.95 -4.54 9.12
CA ASP A 48 -12.40 -4.29 10.49
C ASP A 48 -11.85 -2.94 10.98
N GLN A 49 -12.41 -2.42 12.07
CA GLN A 49 -11.96 -1.16 12.64
C GLN A 49 -12.15 -1.09 14.15
N ASN A 50 -11.24 -0.38 14.80
CA ASN A 50 -11.36 0.02 16.19
C ASN A 50 -11.11 1.53 16.33
N PRO A 51 -11.20 2.12 17.54
CA PRO A 51 -11.02 3.56 17.71
C PRO A 51 -9.64 4.09 17.30
N SER A 52 -8.58 3.28 17.36
CA SER A 52 -7.20 3.71 17.08
C SER A 52 -6.64 3.26 15.73
N ALA A 53 -7.20 2.21 15.13
CA ALA A 53 -6.66 1.58 13.93
C ALA A 53 -7.74 0.99 13.01
N LEU A 54 -7.34 0.75 11.76
CA LEU A 54 -8.09 0.04 10.74
C LEU A 54 -7.37 -1.26 10.40
N LEU A 55 -8.11 -2.37 10.32
CA LEU A 55 -7.59 -3.61 9.74
C LEU A 55 -7.84 -3.55 8.25
N VAL A 56 -6.76 -3.50 7.46
CA VAL A 56 -6.85 -3.37 6.01
C VAL A 56 -6.33 -4.62 5.30
N GLU A 57 -6.85 -4.84 4.10
CA GLU A 57 -6.39 -5.84 3.14
C GLU A 57 -6.03 -5.11 1.84
N LEU A 58 -4.80 -5.29 1.35
CA LEU A 58 -4.35 -4.68 0.10
C LEU A 58 -4.70 -5.59 -1.09
N PRO A 59 -5.04 -5.02 -2.27
CA PRO A 59 -5.24 -5.77 -3.50
C PRO A 59 -3.87 -6.20 -4.06
N GLY A 60 -3.30 -7.28 -3.50
CA GLY A 60 -1.97 -7.75 -3.87
C GLY A 60 -1.50 -8.97 -3.11
N GLU A 61 -0.26 -9.35 -3.35
CA GLU A 61 0.38 -10.51 -2.74
C GLU A 61 1.25 -10.07 -1.55
N PRO A 62 1.04 -10.62 -0.33
CA PRO A 62 1.88 -10.30 0.82
C PRO A 62 3.29 -10.89 0.64
N VAL A 63 4.31 -10.09 0.90
CA VAL A 63 5.73 -10.47 0.80
C VAL A 63 6.38 -10.57 2.17
N ALA A 64 5.98 -9.69 3.10
CA ALA A 64 6.41 -9.70 4.48
C ALA A 64 5.23 -9.31 5.37
N GLY A 65 4.95 -10.13 6.38
CA GLY A 65 3.76 -9.97 7.25
C GLY A 65 2.64 -10.94 6.90
N GLY A 66 1.40 -10.55 7.24
CA GLY A 66 0.18 -11.32 6.94
C GLY A 66 -0.60 -10.74 5.76
N PHE A 67 -1.71 -11.38 5.39
CA PHE A 67 -2.64 -10.88 4.35
C PHE A 67 -3.35 -9.57 4.74
N ARG A 68 -3.38 -9.26 6.04
CA ARG A 68 -4.06 -8.10 6.61
C ARG A 68 -3.15 -7.42 7.60
N SER A 69 -3.25 -6.09 7.66
CA SER A 69 -2.41 -5.26 8.52
C SER A 69 -3.25 -4.27 9.32
N TRP A 70 -2.91 -4.06 10.59
CA TRP A 70 -3.51 -3.02 11.41
C TRP A 70 -2.78 -1.70 11.19
N ILE A 71 -3.45 -0.71 10.61
CA ILE A 71 -2.89 0.59 10.28
C ILE A 71 -3.46 1.64 11.24
N PRO A 72 -2.61 2.45 11.91
CA PRO A 72 -3.08 3.56 12.73
C PRO A 72 -3.97 4.50 11.91
N ARG A 73 -5.07 5.01 12.49
CA ARG A 73 -5.98 5.90 11.75
C ARG A 73 -5.32 7.17 11.20
N ASN A 74 -4.23 7.63 11.82
CA ASN A 74 -3.48 8.79 11.33
C ASN A 74 -2.74 8.51 10.02
N ASP A 75 -2.44 7.24 9.74
CA ASP A 75 -1.72 6.80 8.54
C ASP A 75 -2.71 6.42 7.42
N ALA A 76 -3.98 6.20 7.76
CA ALA A 76 -5.04 5.92 6.81
C ALA A 76 -5.80 7.21 6.49
N ASP A 77 -5.48 7.86 5.36
CA ASP A 77 -6.23 9.02 4.87
C ASP A 77 -7.59 8.57 4.27
N PRO A 78 -8.73 8.84 4.93
CA PRO A 78 -10.04 8.39 4.45
C PRO A 78 -10.54 9.17 3.22
N LEU A 79 -9.85 10.22 2.77
CA LEU A 79 -10.33 11.12 1.70
C LEU A 79 -9.86 10.75 0.28
N ALA A 80 -9.09 9.67 0.10
CA ALA A 80 -8.65 9.24 -1.22
C ALA A 80 -9.76 8.62 -2.10
N GLN A 81 -11.00 8.47 -1.60
CA GLN A 81 -12.14 7.92 -2.34
C GLN A 81 -13.18 8.96 -2.79
N ALA A 82 -12.97 10.26 -2.57
CA ALA A 82 -13.92 11.29 -2.99
C ALA A 82 -13.23 12.57 -3.46
N ALA A 83 -12.61 12.53 -4.64
CA ALA A 83 -12.30 13.71 -5.45
C ALA A 83 -12.28 13.34 -6.94
#